data_AF-A0A920VGZ7-F1
#
_entry.id   AF-A0A920VGZ7-F1
#
_cell.length_a   1.000
_cell.length_b   1.000
_cell.length_c   1.000
_cell.angle_alpha   90.00
_cell.angle_beta   90.00
_cell.angle_gamma   90.00
#
_symmetry.space_group_name_H-M   'P 1'
#
loop_
_entity.id
_entity.type
_entity.pdbx_description
1 polymer ?
#
loop_
_entity_poly.entity_id
_entity_poly.type
_entity_poly.pdbx_seq_one_letter_code
_entity_poly.pdbx_strand_id
1 'polypeptide(L)'
;MSISTGLLAIAALLAANAFFVAAEFSLVAVDRARMEAAAADGDAGARRVVALLRRLTVHLSGAQFGNTLSALMLGFVAEPTVARILTGETHPTGPSVLVAILLATVLHLVVGEQVPKYLA
;
A
#
# COMPACT_ATOMS: atom_id res chain seq x y z
N MET A 1 -8.21 -16.08 15.84
CA MET A 1 -8.79 -15.03 14.97
C MET A 1 -9.89 -15.66 14.13
N SER A 2 -11.08 -15.07 14.01
CA SER A 2 -12.14 -15.58 13.12
C SER A 2 -11.79 -15.27 11.65
N ILE A 3 -12.42 -15.95 10.68
CA ILE A 3 -12.10 -15.75 9.25
C ILE A 3 -12.48 -14.33 8.85
N SER A 4 -13.62 -13.85 9.34
CA SER A 4 -14.10 -12.49 9.10
C SER A 4 -13.11 -11.43 9.61
N THR A 5 -12.58 -11.58 10.82
CA THR A 5 -11.58 -10.63 11.35
C THR A 5 -10.28 -10.66 10.54
N GLY A 6 -9.85 -11.85 10.08
CA GLY A 6 -8.67 -11.97 9.22
C GLY A 6 -8.84 -11.31 7.86
N LEU A 7 -9.99 -11.52 7.21
CA LEU A 7 -10.31 -10.87 5.94
C LEU A 7 -10.42 -9.35 6.07
N LEU A 8 -11.02 -8.85 7.14
CA LEU A 8 -11.08 -7.42 7.41
C LEU A 8 -9.69 -6.81 7.63
N ALA A 9 -8.81 -7.50 8.36
CA ALA A 9 -7.43 -7.06 8.56
C ALA A 9 -6.66 -7.05 7.24
N ILE A 10 -6.79 -8.09 6.39
CA ILE A 10 -6.22 -8.14 5.04
C ILE A 10 -6.69 -6.95 4.20
N ALA A 11 -8.00 -6.70 4.17
CA ALA A 11 -8.57 -5.60 3.40
C ALA A 11 -8.06 -4.23 3.89
N ALA A 12 -7.98 -4.02 5.21
CA ALA A 12 -7.43 -2.81 5.79
C ALA A 12 -5.94 -2.61 5.45
N LEU A 13 -5.14 -3.68 5.50
CA LEU A 13 -3.72 -3.65 5.14
C LEU A 13 -3.51 -3.36 3.65
N LEU A 14 -4.33 -3.93 2.77
CA LEU A 14 -4.29 -3.61 1.33
C LEU A 14 -4.66 -2.15 1.07
N ALA A 15 -5.67 -1.63 1.77
CA ALA A 15 -6.06 -0.22 1.66
C ALA A 15 -4.96 0.73 2.16
N ALA A 16 -4.31 0.39 3.27
CA ALA A 16 -3.17 1.14 3.79
C ALA A 16 -2.01 1.13 2.78
N ASN A 17 -1.69 -0.02 2.20
CA ASN A 17 -0.68 -0.15 1.17
C ASN A 17 -0.99 0.73 -0.05
N ALA A 18 -2.24 0.63 -0.53
CA ALA A 18 -2.73 1.41 -1.65
C ALA A 18 -2.60 2.91 -1.44
N PHE A 19 -2.88 3.38 -0.21
CA PHE A 19 -2.68 4.77 0.16
C PHE A 19 -1.20 5.20 0.07
N PHE A 20 -0.27 4.38 0.59
CA PHE A 20 1.16 4.70 0.52
C PHE A 20 1.67 4.74 -0.93
N VAL A 21 1.26 3.79 -1.76
CA VAL A 21 1.63 3.74 -3.17
C VAL A 21 1.06 4.94 -3.93
N ALA A 22 -0.21 5.29 -3.70
CA ALA A 22 -0.81 6.48 -4.32
C ALA A 22 -0.09 7.76 -3.90
N ALA A 23 0.29 7.90 -2.62
CA ALA A 23 1.03 9.05 -2.13
C ALA A 23 2.43 9.16 -2.74
N GLU A 24 3.15 8.04 -2.86
CA GLU A 24 4.46 7.98 -3.52
C GLU A 24 4.36 8.36 -5.00
N PHE A 25 3.46 7.72 -5.75
CA PHE A 25 3.36 7.93 -7.20
C PHE A 25 2.81 9.31 -7.56
N SER A 26 1.83 9.84 -6.81
CA SER A 26 1.31 11.19 -7.04
C SER A 26 2.40 12.25 -6.83
N LEU A 27 3.26 12.11 -5.83
CA LEU A 27 4.37 13.04 -5.60
C LEU A 27 5.45 12.94 -6.67
N VAL A 28 5.69 11.74 -7.20
CA VAL A 28 6.67 11.50 -8.29
C VAL A 28 6.14 11.99 -9.64
N ALA A 29 4.83 11.88 -9.89
CA ALA A 29 4.20 12.26 -11.16
C ALA A 29 4.05 13.79 -11.34
N VAL A 30 4.12 14.57 -10.24
CA VAL A 30 3.94 16.02 -10.29
C VAL A 30 5.10 16.72 -11.01
N ASP A 31 4.76 17.57 -11.98
CA ASP A 31 5.71 18.52 -12.58
C ASP A 31 6.00 19.67 -11.61
N ARG A 32 7.21 19.62 -11.04
CA ARG A 32 7.68 20.64 -10.09
C ARG A 32 7.71 22.05 -10.68
N ALA A 33 8.16 22.21 -11.92
CA ALA A 33 8.27 23.54 -12.53
C ALA A 33 6.89 24.17 -12.75
N ARG A 34 5.92 23.36 -13.19
CA ARG A 34 4.53 23.79 -13.35
C ARG A 34 3.90 24.19 -12.01
N MET A 35 4.15 23.43 -10.94
CA MET A 35 3.65 23.76 -9.60
C MET A 35 4.32 24.99 -8.99
N GLU A 36 5.62 25.18 -9.22
CA GLU A 36 6.33 26.39 -8.78
C GLU A 36 5.80 27.65 -9.49
N ALA A 37 5.50 27.56 -10.79
CA ALA A 37 4.86 28.65 -11.54
C ALA A 37 3.45 28.97 -11.01
N ALA A 38 2.59 27.97 -10.85
CA ALA A 38 1.23 28.16 -10.32
C ALA A 38 1.24 28.72 -8.88
N ALA A 39 2.21 28.30 -8.05
CA ALA A 39 2.38 28.82 -6.70
C ALA A 39 2.79 30.31 -6.71
N ALA A 40 3.61 30.73 -7.67
CA ALA A 40 3.99 32.13 -7.86
C ALA A 40 2.80 32.99 -8.32
N ASP A 41 1.90 32.43 -9.13
CA ASP A 41 0.64 33.06 -9.56
C ASP A 41 -0.43 33.11 -8.46
N GLY A 42 -0.12 32.61 -7.26
CA GLY A 42 -0.94 32.77 -6.06
C GLY A 42 -1.79 31.54 -5.70
N ASP A 43 -1.71 30.43 -6.44
CA ASP A 43 -2.47 29.21 -6.13
C ASP A 43 -2.05 28.62 -4.78
N ALA A 44 -3.01 28.55 -3.84
CA ALA A 44 -2.78 28.04 -2.49
C ALA A 44 -2.54 26.52 -2.46
N GLY A 45 -3.15 25.77 -3.38
CA GLY A 45 -2.92 24.33 -3.56
C GLY A 45 -1.52 24.06 -4.10
N ALA A 46 -1.11 24.78 -5.15
CA ALA A 46 0.24 24.67 -5.71
C ALA A 46 1.32 24.99 -4.67
N ARG A 47 1.11 26.01 -3.82
CA ARG A 47 2.02 26.31 -2.70
C ARG A 47 2.20 25.15 -1.73
N ARG A 48 1.13 24.40 -1.42
CA ARG A 48 1.21 23.19 -0.58
C ARG A 48 1.99 22.08 -1.26
N VAL A 49 1.71 21.82 -2.54
CA VAL A 49 2.42 20.80 -3.32
C VAL A 49 3.91 21.11 -3.41
N VAL A 50 4.29 22.37 -3.70
CA VAL A 50 5.70 22.80 -3.70
C VAL A 50 6.36 22.61 -2.34
N ALA A 51 5.64 22.83 -1.24
CA ALA A 51 6.17 22.58 0.11
C ALA A 51 6.42 21.08 0.36
N LEU A 52 5.53 20.20 -0.12
CA LEU A 52 5.72 18.74 -0.05
C LEU A 52 6.92 18.30 -0.89
N LEU A 53 7.06 18.81 -2.12
CA LEU A 53 8.16 18.49 -3.04
C LEU A 53 9.54 18.90 -2.49
N ARG A 54 9.64 19.96 -1.66
CA ARG A 54 10.91 20.34 -1.01
C ARG A 54 11.43 19.28 -0.03
N ARG A 55 10.53 18.45 0.52
CA ARG A 55 10.86 17.34 1.42
C ARG A 55 10.49 16.00 0.79
N LEU A 56 10.56 15.90 -0.54
CA LEU A 56 10.13 14.73 -1.29
C LEU A 56 10.78 13.44 -0.74
N THR A 57 12.10 13.44 -0.53
CA THR A 57 12.82 12.27 0.00
C THR A 57 12.24 11.79 1.34
N VAL A 58 11.89 12.69 2.26
CA VAL A 58 11.33 12.31 3.56
C VAL A 58 9.95 11.66 3.40
N HIS A 59 9.11 12.21 2.52
CA HIS A 59 7.77 11.66 2.25
C HIS A 59 7.87 10.31 1.54
N LEU A 60 8.77 10.18 0.56
CA LEU A 60 9.04 8.93 -0.16
C LEU A 60 9.59 7.85 0.78
N SER A 61 10.57 8.17 1.62
CA SER A 61 11.08 7.22 2.61
C SER A 61 10.00 6.76 3.60
N GLY A 62 9.11 7.68 4.01
CA GLY A 62 7.97 7.34 4.86
C GLY A 62 6.98 6.40 4.15
N ALA A 63 6.66 6.66 2.89
CA ALA A 63 5.78 5.81 2.08
C ALA A 63 6.39 4.42 1.84
N GLN A 64 7.69 4.34 1.52
CA GLN A 64 8.40 3.07 1.32
C GLN A 64 8.47 2.23 2.60
N PHE A 65 8.70 2.87 3.75
CA PHE A 65 8.61 2.20 5.04
C PHE A 65 7.19 1.69 5.31
N GLY A 66 6.17 2.49 5.02
CA GLY A 66 4.76 2.11 5.14
C GLY A 66 4.39 0.90 4.25
N ASN A 67 4.85 0.88 3.01
CA ASN A 67 4.69 -0.24 2.07
C ASN A 67 5.34 -1.51 2.63
N THR A 68 6.57 -1.41 3.12
CA THR A 68 7.31 -2.54 3.73
C THR A 68 6.58 -3.11 4.94
N LEU A 69 6.12 -2.24 5.85
CA LEU A 69 5.38 -2.66 7.04
C LEU A 69 4.05 -3.32 6.67
N SER A 70 3.34 -2.75 5.69
CA SER A 70 2.07 -3.29 5.19
C SER A 70 2.25 -4.68 4.58
N ALA A 71 3.29 -4.89 3.78
CA ALA A 71 3.63 -6.19 3.19
C ALA A 71 3.93 -7.25 4.27
N LEU A 72 4.75 -6.89 5.28
CA LEU A 72 5.09 -7.80 6.36
C LEU A 72 3.85 -8.20 7.17
N MET A 73 3.05 -7.22 7.60
CA MET A 73 1.82 -7.46 8.36
C MET A 73 0.81 -8.27 7.53
N LEU A 74 0.70 -8.01 6.22
CA LEU A 74 -0.18 -8.77 5.35
C LEU A 74 0.22 -10.24 5.30
N GLY A 75 1.51 -10.55 5.21
CA GLY A 75 2.01 -11.93 5.28
C GLY A 75 1.61 -12.63 6.59
N PHE A 76 1.85 -11.98 7.72
CA PHE A 76 1.51 -12.50 9.06
C PHE A 76 0.01 -12.78 9.24
N VAL A 77 -0.85 -11.98 8.61
CA VAL A 77 -2.32 -12.12 8.73
C VAL A 77 -2.87 -13.08 7.68
N ALA A 78 -2.32 -13.08 6.47
CA ALA A 78 -2.79 -13.90 5.36
C ALA A 78 -2.54 -15.39 5.58
N GLU A 79 -1.36 -15.77 6.09
CA GLU A 79 -0.99 -17.17 6.32
C GLU A 79 -2.01 -17.94 7.20
N PRO A 80 -2.30 -17.52 8.45
CA PRO A 80 -3.27 -18.23 9.30
C PRO A 80 -4.71 -18.12 8.77
N THR A 81 -5.03 -17.05 8.02
CA THR A 81 -6.37 -16.88 7.44
C THR A 81 -6.59 -17.87 6.29
N VAL A 82 -5.61 -18.03 5.41
CA VAL A 82 -5.68 -18.95 4.27
C VAL A 82 -5.54 -20.40 4.71
N ALA A 83 -4.69 -20.70 5.70
CA ALA A 83 -4.61 -22.04 6.29
C ALA A 83 -6.00 -22.50 6.77
N ARG A 84 -6.72 -21.66 7.52
CA ARG A 84 -8.08 -21.95 7.98
C ARG A 84 -9.10 -22.11 6.87
N ILE A 85 -8.96 -21.36 5.77
CA ILE A 85 -9.86 -21.50 4.61
C ILE A 85 -9.63 -22.83 3.89
N LEU A 86 -8.38 -23.28 3.78
CA LEU A 86 -8.01 -24.47 3.02
C LEU A 86 -8.17 -25.77 3.82
N THR A 87 -7.75 -25.79 5.07
CA THR A 87 -7.68 -27.02 5.89
C THR A 87 -8.73 -27.06 6.99
N GLY A 88 -9.43 -25.95 7.26
CA GLY A 88 -10.30 -25.80 8.43
C GLY A 88 -9.53 -25.62 9.75
N GLU A 89 -8.21 -25.81 9.73
CA GLU A 89 -7.34 -25.72 10.90
C GLU A 89 -6.48 -24.45 10.87
N THR A 90 -6.02 -24.03 12.04
CA THR A 90 -5.10 -22.89 12.17
C THR A 90 -3.65 -23.22 11.86
N HIS A 91 -3.29 -24.50 11.78
CA HIS A 91 -1.91 -24.93 11.56
C HIS A 91 -1.57 -24.87 10.07
N PRO A 92 -0.58 -24.04 9.67
CA PRO A 92 -0.15 -23.99 8.29
C PRO A 92 0.54 -25.31 7.90
N THR A 93 0.08 -25.89 6.80
CA THR A 93 0.78 -26.96 6.06
C THR A 93 1.56 -26.35 4.88
N GLY A 94 2.60 -27.03 4.40
CA GLY A 94 3.42 -26.55 3.27
C GLY A 94 2.61 -26.06 2.06
N PRO A 95 1.60 -26.81 1.57
CA PRO A 95 0.73 -26.36 0.47
C PRO A 95 -0.12 -25.15 0.83
N SER A 96 -0.67 -25.09 2.05
CA SER A 96 -1.49 -23.94 2.47
C SER A 96 -0.68 -22.65 2.59
N VAL A 97 0.58 -22.74 3.03
CA VAL A 97 1.49 -21.60 3.09
C VAL A 97 1.83 -21.11 1.68
N LEU A 98 2.12 -22.03 0.76
CA LEU A 98 2.41 -21.67 -0.63
C LEU A 98 1.22 -20.94 -1.28
N VAL A 99 0.00 -21.46 -1.12
CA VAL A 99 -1.22 -20.84 -1.64
C VAL A 99 -1.49 -19.50 -0.96
N ALA A 100 -1.26 -19.40 0.35
CA ALA A 100 -1.41 -18.16 1.11
C ALA A 100 -0.46 -17.07 0.60
N ILE A 101 0.82 -17.40 0.43
CA ILE A 101 1.83 -16.49 -0.08
C ILE A 101 1.48 -16.05 -1.49
N LEU A 102 1.11 -16.98 -2.38
CA LEU A 102 0.72 -16.65 -3.76
C LEU A 102 -0.48 -15.70 -3.81
N LEU A 103 -1.56 -16.01 -3.08
CA LEU A 103 -2.75 -15.17 -3.03
C LEU A 103 -2.46 -13.81 -2.41
N ALA A 104 -1.77 -13.78 -1.26
CA ALA A 104 -1.39 -12.54 -0.60
C ALA A 104 -0.51 -11.66 -1.51
N THR A 105 0.44 -12.27 -2.22
CA THR A 105 1.33 -11.57 -3.14
C THR A 105 0.55 -11.00 -4.33
N VAL A 106 -0.31 -11.79 -4.96
CA VAL A 106 -1.13 -11.31 -6.09
C VAL A 106 -2.06 -10.19 -5.65
N LEU A 107 -2.76 -10.34 -4.52
CA LEU A 107 -3.63 -9.29 -3.98
C LEU A 107 -2.85 -8.02 -3.63
N HIS A 108 -1.68 -8.17 -2.99
CA HIS A 108 -0.83 -7.04 -2.65
C HIS A 108 -0.34 -6.30 -3.89
N LEU A 109 0.22 -7.02 -4.87
CA LEU A 109 0.72 -6.42 -6.09
C LEU A 109 -0.41 -5.80 -6.90
N VAL A 110 -1.53 -6.49 -7.12
CA VAL A 110 -2.60 -5.98 -7.99
C VAL A 110 -3.39 -4.88 -7.29
N VAL A 111 -3.95 -5.18 -6.12
CA VAL A 111 -4.88 -4.28 -5.41
C VAL A 111 -4.11 -3.23 -4.61
N GLY A 112 -3.06 -3.65 -3.92
CA GLY A 112 -2.28 -2.78 -3.05
C GLY A 112 -1.29 -1.88 -3.82
N GLU A 113 -0.91 -2.23 -5.05
CA GLU A 113 0.16 -1.52 -5.76
C GLU A 113 -0.22 -1.08 -7.19
N GLN A 114 -0.65 -1.98 -8.08
CA GLN A 114 -0.94 -1.63 -9.47
C GLN A 114 -2.16 -0.71 -9.61
N VAL A 115 -3.27 -1.02 -8.94
CA VAL A 115 -4.49 -0.19 -9.01
C VAL A 115 -4.22 1.27 -8.58
N PRO A 116 -3.59 1.54 -7.43
CA PRO A 116 -3.22 2.89 -7.01
C PRO A 116 -2.32 3.61 -8.01
N LYS A 117 -1.34 2.92 -8.62
CA LYS A 117 -0.45 3.51 -9.62
C LYS A 117 -1.18 3.98 -10.87
N TYR A 118 -2.27 3.31 -11.26
CA TYR A 118 -3.09 3.75 -12.39
C TYR A 118 -4.00 4.93 -12.05
N LEU A 119 -4.29 5.16 -10.76
CA LEU A 119 -5.17 6.22 -10.30
C LEU A 119 -4.44 7.52 -9.91
N ALA A 120 -3.16 7.41 -9.53
CA ALA A 120 -2.29 8.51 -9.13
C ALA A 120 -1.74 9.27 -10.34
#